data_AF-A0A1J4LQM5-F1
#
_entry.id   AF-A0A1J4LQM5-F1
#
_cell.length_a   1.000
_cell.length_b   1.000
_cell.length_c   1.000
_cell.angle_alpha   90.00
_cell.angle_beta   90.00
_cell.angle_gamma   90.00
#
_symmetry.space_group_name_H-M   'P 1'
#
loop_
_entity.id
_entity.type
_entity.pdbx_description
1 polymer ?
#
loop_
_entity_poly.entity_id
_entity_poly.type
_entity_poly.pdbx_seq_one_letter_code
_entity_poly.pdbx_strand_id
1 'polypeptide(L)'
;MPTGYHVDRSNTLEPGDTLVLENEPQINPEKIVLPQPSEENAIQSYYPEGLSRHGARYVYMQLARNNNIKFEDNTTPMLGIYQIEDLETEEQEVANKKPTNAIYEWVFEFVRRSEFPDHPSRFQSFFGVETEQEATAFQSDFDPDAQIVEVEYSVGVKADMDLLSCQSFADGLHQATTYWNGEPGSDDPTWEILMQPPVEVIG
;
A
#
# COMPACT_ATOMS: atom_id res chain seq x y z
N MET A 1 -23.38 2.98 3.59
CA MET A 1 -22.21 2.65 4.43
C MET A 1 -21.33 3.91 4.47
N PRO A 2 -20.21 4.02 5.22
CA PRO A 2 -19.34 5.19 5.05
C PRO A 2 -18.80 5.27 3.62
N THR A 3 -18.60 6.50 3.15
CA THR A 3 -17.99 6.79 1.85
C THR A 3 -16.68 7.55 2.03
N GLY A 4 -15.86 7.57 0.99
CA GLY A 4 -14.61 8.31 0.91
C GLY A 4 -14.16 8.43 -0.54
N TYR A 5 -12.99 9.03 -0.74
CA TYR A 5 -12.43 9.27 -2.07
C TYR A 5 -11.12 8.52 -2.21
N HIS A 6 -10.99 7.73 -3.28
CA HIS A 6 -9.78 7.02 -3.64
C HIS A 6 -9.12 7.70 -4.84
N VAL A 7 -7.81 7.94 -4.76
CA VAL A 7 -7.02 8.43 -5.89
C VAL A 7 -6.50 7.22 -6.67
N ASP A 8 -7.18 6.86 -7.76
CA ASP A 8 -6.80 5.76 -8.62
C ASP A 8 -5.73 6.19 -9.62
N ARG A 9 -4.49 5.91 -9.26
CA ARG A 9 -3.30 6.21 -10.07
C ARG A 9 -3.15 5.30 -11.28
N SER A 10 -3.90 4.19 -11.35
CA SER A 10 -3.89 3.31 -12.52
C SER A 10 -4.83 3.79 -13.61
N ASN A 11 -5.77 4.70 -13.30
CA ASN A 11 -6.80 5.17 -14.22
C ASN A 11 -7.60 4.00 -14.84
N THR A 12 -7.91 2.98 -14.04
CA THR A 12 -8.62 1.77 -14.49
C THR A 12 -9.96 1.52 -13.82
N LEU A 13 -10.25 2.16 -12.68
CA LEU A 13 -11.49 1.94 -11.96
C LEU A 13 -12.68 2.65 -12.61
N GLU A 14 -13.82 1.96 -12.64
CA GLU A 14 -15.13 2.47 -13.07
C GLU A 14 -16.20 2.22 -11.99
N PRO A 15 -17.28 3.03 -11.91
CA PRO A 15 -18.40 2.77 -11.01
C PRO A 15 -18.99 1.37 -11.19
N GLY A 16 -19.13 0.65 -10.08
CA GLY A 16 -19.52 -0.76 -10.04
C GLY A 16 -18.35 -1.73 -9.84
N ASP A 17 -17.11 -1.26 -9.97
CA ASP A 17 -15.93 -2.07 -9.63
C ASP A 17 -15.87 -2.35 -8.12
N THR A 18 -15.28 -3.50 -7.78
CA THR A 18 -15.04 -3.89 -6.39
C THR A 18 -13.55 -4.18 -6.18
N LEU A 19 -12.97 -3.43 -5.26
CA LEU A 19 -11.60 -3.60 -4.79
C LEU A 19 -11.58 -4.73 -3.75
N VAL A 20 -10.85 -5.80 -4.06
CA VAL A 20 -10.78 -7.03 -3.24
C VAL A 20 -9.33 -7.43 -2.97
N LEU A 21 -9.15 -8.38 -2.06
CA LEU A 21 -7.85 -9.01 -1.81
C LEU A 21 -7.51 -10.00 -2.93
N GLU A 22 -6.23 -10.05 -3.28
CA GLU A 22 -5.67 -10.90 -4.32
C GLU A 22 -4.50 -11.72 -3.73
N ASN A 23 -4.43 -13.01 -4.05
CA ASN A 23 -3.30 -13.87 -3.64
C ASN A 23 -2.03 -13.57 -4.46
N GLU A 24 -2.20 -13.18 -5.72
CA GLU A 24 -1.14 -12.78 -6.64
C GLU A 24 -1.43 -11.35 -7.14
N PRO A 25 -1.29 -10.34 -6.27
CA PRO A 25 -1.69 -8.98 -6.58
C PRO A 25 -0.89 -8.39 -7.74
N GLN A 26 -1.61 -7.82 -8.71
CA GLN A 26 -1.00 -7.05 -9.79
C GLN A 26 -0.68 -5.64 -9.30
N ILE A 27 0.58 -5.18 -9.43
CA ILE A 27 0.92 -3.79 -9.13
C ILE A 27 0.41 -2.86 -10.22
N ASN A 28 0.38 -3.33 -11.48
CA ASN A 28 -0.30 -2.72 -12.62
C ASN A 28 -0.64 -3.79 -13.68
N PRO A 29 -1.44 -3.48 -14.72
CA PRO A 29 -1.94 -4.47 -15.67
C PRO A 29 -0.87 -5.28 -16.41
N GLU A 30 0.36 -4.77 -16.49
CA GLU A 30 1.47 -5.41 -17.20
C GLU A 30 2.46 -6.09 -16.26
N LYS A 31 2.34 -5.91 -14.94
CA LYS A 31 3.37 -6.29 -13.95
C LYS A 31 2.77 -6.98 -12.72
N ILE A 32 3.20 -8.22 -12.52
CA ILE A 32 2.88 -9.02 -11.34
C ILE A 32 4.08 -8.98 -10.38
N VAL A 33 3.79 -8.96 -9.08
CA VAL A 33 4.81 -9.17 -8.05
C VAL A 33 4.99 -10.65 -7.82
N LEU A 34 6.20 -11.14 -8.04
CA LEU A 34 6.60 -12.51 -7.71
C LEU A 34 7.68 -12.46 -6.61
N PRO A 35 7.30 -12.73 -5.35
CA PRO A 35 8.25 -12.84 -4.25
C PRO A 35 9.12 -14.09 -4.33
N GLN A 36 10.21 -14.11 -3.57
CA GLN A 36 10.93 -15.36 -3.32
C GLN A 36 10.02 -16.37 -2.62
N PRO A 37 10.11 -17.69 -2.90
CA PRO A 37 9.20 -18.67 -2.29
C PRO A 37 9.17 -18.66 -0.76
N SER A 38 10.29 -18.35 -0.10
CA SER A 38 10.32 -18.25 1.36
C SER A 38 9.53 -17.05 1.90
N GLU A 39 9.52 -15.94 1.15
CA GLU A 39 8.78 -14.73 1.48
C GLU A 39 7.29 -14.91 1.16
N GLU A 40 6.98 -15.53 0.01
CA GLU A 40 5.62 -15.93 -0.36
C GLU A 40 4.95 -16.78 0.73
N ASN A 41 5.61 -17.86 1.15
CA ASN A 41 5.10 -18.75 2.19
C ASN A 41 4.89 -18.02 3.52
N ALA A 42 5.81 -17.11 3.90
CA ALA A 42 5.67 -16.33 5.12
C ALA A 42 4.48 -15.38 5.04
N ILE A 43 4.33 -14.67 3.93
CA ILE A 43 3.24 -13.72 3.71
C ILE A 43 1.89 -14.44 3.65
N GLN A 44 1.79 -15.54 2.91
CA GLN A 44 0.58 -16.36 2.85
C GLN A 44 0.19 -16.94 4.23
N SER A 45 1.17 -17.23 5.08
CA SER A 45 0.89 -17.68 6.46
C SER A 45 0.28 -16.59 7.33
N TYR A 46 0.55 -15.31 7.03
CA TYR A 46 0.02 -14.17 7.77
C TYR A 46 -1.25 -13.59 7.14
N TYR A 47 -1.37 -13.65 5.81
CA TYR A 47 -2.46 -13.10 5.01
C TYR A 47 -3.03 -14.17 4.06
N PRO A 48 -3.70 -15.21 4.60
CA PRO A 48 -4.22 -16.31 3.79
C PRO A 48 -5.35 -15.89 2.84
N GLU A 49 -6.01 -14.76 3.11
CA GLU A 49 -7.05 -14.16 2.26
C GLU A 49 -6.45 -13.29 1.13
N GLY A 50 -5.12 -13.16 1.07
CA GLY A 50 -4.42 -12.32 0.11
C GLY A 50 -4.18 -10.89 0.61
N LEU A 51 -3.71 -10.05 -0.31
CA LEU A 51 -3.28 -8.68 -0.09
C LEU A 51 -4.09 -7.72 -0.95
N SER A 52 -4.17 -6.45 -0.57
CA SER A 52 -4.61 -5.44 -1.52
C SER A 52 -3.49 -5.16 -2.53
N ARG A 53 -3.83 -4.63 -3.71
CA ARG A 53 -2.81 -4.19 -4.69
C ARG A 53 -1.85 -3.16 -4.11
N HIS A 54 -2.33 -2.30 -3.21
CA HIS A 54 -1.49 -1.35 -2.47
C HIS A 54 -0.58 -2.06 -1.48
N GLY A 55 -1.14 -2.97 -0.66
CA GLY A 55 -0.38 -3.73 0.33
C GLY A 55 0.73 -4.58 -0.26
N ALA A 56 0.52 -5.12 -1.46
CA ALA A 56 1.55 -5.81 -2.25
C ALA A 56 2.79 -4.94 -2.49
N ARG A 57 2.63 -3.62 -2.69
CA ARG A 57 3.77 -2.70 -2.90
C ARG A 57 4.62 -2.52 -1.63
N TYR A 58 4.05 -2.82 -0.46
CA TYR A 58 4.63 -2.55 0.86
C TYR A 58 5.19 -3.80 1.53
N VAL A 59 4.52 -4.94 1.36
CA VAL A 59 4.80 -6.16 2.12
C VAL A 59 6.05 -6.88 1.64
N TYR A 60 6.27 -6.89 0.32
CA TYR A 60 7.44 -7.54 -0.25
C TYR A 60 8.68 -6.68 0.04
N MET A 61 9.84 -7.30 0.25
CA MET A 61 11.13 -6.62 0.45
C MET A 61 12.15 -7.00 -0.61
N GLN A 62 11.93 -8.14 -1.27
CA GLN A 62 12.73 -8.65 -2.38
C GLN A 62 11.78 -9.07 -3.51
N LEU A 63 12.02 -8.56 -4.73
CA LEU A 63 11.37 -9.08 -5.93
C LEU A 63 12.35 -9.92 -6.70
N ALA A 64 11.92 -11.11 -7.11
CA ALA A 64 12.68 -11.95 -8.01
C ALA A 64 11.81 -12.49 -9.14
N ARG A 65 12.09 -11.97 -10.34
CA ARG A 65 11.61 -12.39 -11.67
C ARG A 65 10.11 -12.29 -11.93
N ASN A 66 9.68 -11.54 -12.95
CA ASN A 66 9.44 -12.05 -14.31
C ASN A 66 8.76 -10.96 -15.16
N ASN A 67 9.27 -10.69 -16.36
CA ASN A 67 8.88 -9.62 -17.31
C ASN A 67 9.02 -8.17 -16.80
N ASN A 68 10.09 -7.50 -17.26
CA ASN A 68 10.24 -6.05 -17.40
C ASN A 68 9.39 -5.18 -16.45
N ILE A 69 9.68 -5.28 -15.15
CA ILE A 69 9.07 -4.41 -14.14
C ILE A 69 9.65 -3.00 -14.27
N LYS A 70 9.10 -2.20 -15.18
CA LYS A 70 9.29 -0.75 -15.23
C LYS A 70 8.19 -0.05 -14.44
N PHE A 71 8.52 0.69 -13.39
CA PHE A 71 7.56 1.55 -12.72
C PHE A 71 7.38 2.77 -13.61
N GLU A 72 6.24 2.87 -14.29
CA GLU A 72 5.94 3.97 -15.23
C GLU A 72 5.15 5.09 -14.58
N ASP A 73 4.43 4.79 -13.51
CA ASP A 73 3.94 5.81 -12.59
C ASP A 73 5.13 6.31 -11.75
N ASN A 74 5.06 7.53 -11.22
CA ASN A 74 6.04 8.02 -10.24
C ASN A 74 6.02 7.18 -8.93
N THR A 75 5.34 6.02 -8.88
CA THR A 75 5.38 5.12 -7.73
C THR A 75 6.71 4.39 -7.70
N THR A 76 7.54 4.78 -6.74
CA THR A 76 8.73 4.01 -6.43
C THR A 76 8.34 2.85 -5.51
N PRO A 77 8.62 1.60 -5.87
CA PRO A 77 8.48 0.48 -4.95
C PRO A 77 9.41 0.67 -3.73
N MET A 78 8.95 0.28 -2.55
CA MET A 78 9.61 0.55 -1.26
C MET A 78 10.63 -0.53 -0.83
N LEU A 79 11.02 -1.40 -1.78
CA LEU A 79 11.76 -2.65 -1.57
C LEU A 79 13.27 -2.41 -1.49
N GLY A 80 14.00 -3.36 -0.90
CA GLY A 80 15.46 -3.28 -0.73
C GLY A 80 16.26 -3.70 -1.95
N ILE A 81 15.84 -4.76 -2.62
CA ILE A 81 16.58 -5.36 -3.73
C ILE A 81 15.57 -5.81 -4.80
N TYR A 82 15.84 -5.44 -6.05
CA TYR A 82 15.12 -5.91 -7.23
C TYR A 82 16.10 -6.66 -8.10
N GLN A 83 15.79 -7.93 -8.40
CA GLN A 83 16.42 -8.63 -9.51
C GLN A 83 15.38 -8.75 -10.62
N ILE A 84 15.56 -7.92 -11.65
CA ILE A 84 14.77 -7.96 -12.88
C ILE A 84 15.53 -8.87 -13.83
N GLU A 85 14.83 -9.84 -14.41
CA GLU A 85 15.37 -10.64 -15.51
C GLU A 85 14.47 -10.45 -16.72
N ASP A 86 15.07 -10.09 -17.84
CA ASP A 86 14.41 -10.09 -19.13
C ASP A 86 14.38 -11.54 -19.64
N LEU A 87 13.18 -12.09 -19.87
CA LEU A 87 13.03 -13.48 -20.33
C LEU A 87 13.35 -13.69 -21.80
N GLU A 88 13.30 -12.63 -22.61
CA GLU A 88 13.62 -12.71 -24.03
C GLU A 88 15.14 -12.66 -24.23
N THR A 89 15.85 -11.89 -23.41
CA THR A 89 17.30 -11.69 -23.54
C THR A 89 18.13 -12.41 -22.48
N GLU A 90 17.50 -12.98 -21.45
CA GLU A 90 18.13 -13.53 -20.23
C GLU A 90 19.00 -12.51 -19.46
N GLU A 91 18.86 -11.21 -19.77
CA GLU A 91 19.62 -10.15 -19.11
C GLU A 91 19.10 -9.92 -17.69
N GLN A 92 20.01 -9.80 -16.74
CA GLN A 92 19.69 -9.54 -15.34
C GLN A 92 20.10 -8.13 -14.94
N GLU A 93 19.15 -7.35 -14.45
CA GLU A 93 19.39 -6.09 -13.78
C GLU A 93 19.16 -6.25 -12.28
N VAL A 94 20.15 -5.85 -11.48
CA VAL A 94 20.02 -5.78 -10.03
C VAL A 94 20.00 -4.32 -9.60
N ALA A 95 18.86 -3.84 -9.12
CA ALA A 95 18.72 -2.53 -8.52
C ALA A 95 18.65 -2.65 -7.00
N ASN A 96 19.46 -1.87 -6.30
CA ASN A 96 19.41 -1.76 -4.84
C ASN A 96 18.69 -0.46 -4.47
N LYS A 97 17.58 -0.54 -3.74
CA LYS A 97 16.99 0.62 -3.07
C LYS A 97 17.13 0.46 -1.57
N LYS A 98 17.03 1.55 -0.80
CA LYS A 98 17.09 1.44 0.65
C LYS A 98 15.80 0.76 1.12
N PRO A 99 15.83 -0.43 1.77
CA PRO A 99 14.63 -1.14 2.23
C PRO A 99 13.93 -0.44 3.40
N THR A 100 14.37 0.77 3.77
CA THR A 100 13.93 1.47 4.97
C THR A 100 12.42 1.57 5.02
N ASN A 101 11.78 1.86 3.89
CA ASN A 101 10.35 2.07 3.86
C ASN A 101 9.55 0.77 4.01
N ALA A 102 9.96 -0.34 3.39
CA ALA A 102 9.31 -1.64 3.63
C ALA A 102 9.51 -2.14 5.08
N ILE A 103 10.67 -1.84 5.69
CA ILE A 103 10.89 -2.13 7.11
C ILE A 103 9.90 -1.34 7.98
N TYR A 104 9.60 -0.08 7.64
CA TYR A 104 8.62 0.72 8.39
C TYR A 104 7.25 0.06 8.35
N GLU A 105 6.80 -0.38 7.17
CA GLU A 105 5.52 -1.06 7.01
C GLU A 105 5.42 -2.33 7.87
N TRP A 106 6.50 -3.12 7.95
CA TRP A 106 6.56 -4.29 8.84
C TRP A 106 6.59 -3.94 10.33
N VAL A 107 7.23 -2.83 10.73
CA VAL A 107 7.19 -2.33 12.11
C VAL A 107 5.75 -1.91 12.48
N PHE A 108 5.07 -1.21 11.57
CA PHE A 108 3.69 -0.76 11.77
C PHE A 108 2.74 -1.94 11.87
N GLU A 109 2.89 -2.94 11.00
CA GLU A 109 2.09 -4.16 11.08
C GLU A 109 2.40 -4.98 12.33
N PHE A 110 3.67 -5.02 12.78
CA PHE A 110 4.03 -5.69 14.03
C PHE A 110 3.30 -5.07 15.22
N VAL A 111 3.35 -3.74 15.36
CA VAL A 111 2.64 -3.01 16.42
C VAL A 111 1.12 -3.19 16.31
N ARG A 112 0.57 -3.12 15.09
CA ARG A 112 -0.86 -3.37 14.86
C ARG A 112 -1.27 -4.73 15.39
N ARG A 113 -0.52 -5.78 15.05
CA ARG A 113 -0.84 -7.15 15.48
C ARG A 113 -0.71 -7.36 16.98
N SER A 114 0.22 -6.67 17.63
CA SER A 114 0.45 -6.81 19.07
C SER A 114 -0.52 -6.01 19.92
N GLU A 115 -0.90 -4.80 19.48
CA GLU A 115 -1.60 -3.81 20.30
C GLU A 115 -2.98 -3.41 19.74
N PHE A 116 -3.18 -3.50 18.43
CA PHE A 116 -4.39 -3.04 17.72
C PHE A 116 -4.96 -4.12 16.77
N PRO A 117 -5.21 -5.35 17.25
CA PRO A 117 -5.55 -6.48 16.38
C PRO A 117 -6.84 -6.27 15.58
N ASP A 118 -7.75 -5.43 16.07
CA ASP A 118 -9.03 -5.10 15.44
C ASP A 118 -8.91 -4.03 14.33
N HIS A 119 -7.75 -3.38 14.17
CA HIS A 119 -7.52 -2.41 13.10
C HIS A 119 -7.18 -3.14 11.80
N PRO A 120 -7.62 -2.64 10.63
CA PRO A 120 -7.30 -3.25 9.35
C PRO A 120 -5.79 -3.15 9.09
N SER A 121 -5.21 -4.19 8.49
CA SER A 121 -3.79 -4.15 8.10
C SER A 121 -3.60 -3.24 6.89
N ARG A 122 -2.55 -2.42 6.89
CA ARG A 122 -2.13 -1.66 5.70
C ARG A 122 -1.85 -2.57 4.50
N PHE A 123 -1.44 -3.81 4.73
CA PHE A 123 -1.21 -4.82 3.68
C PHE A 123 -2.50 -5.37 3.05
N GLN A 124 -3.64 -5.17 3.69
CA GLN A 124 -4.94 -5.62 3.22
C GLN A 124 -5.91 -4.46 2.97
N SER A 125 -5.52 -3.21 3.23
CA SER A 125 -6.40 -2.05 3.09
C SER A 125 -6.31 -1.41 1.71
N PHE A 126 -7.39 -0.76 1.31
CA PHE A 126 -7.36 0.29 0.28
C PHE A 126 -7.37 1.65 0.96
N PHE A 127 -6.68 2.62 0.37
CA PHE A 127 -6.45 3.92 1.00
C PHE A 127 -7.33 4.99 0.36
N GLY A 128 -7.87 5.89 1.17
CA GLY A 128 -8.66 7.01 0.67
C GLY A 128 -8.59 8.20 1.62
N VAL A 129 -9.37 9.23 1.33
CA VAL A 129 -9.54 10.42 2.16
C VAL A 129 -11.03 10.74 2.33
N GLU A 130 -11.38 11.59 3.29
CA GLU A 130 -12.79 11.82 3.65
C GLU A 130 -13.50 12.69 2.61
N THR A 131 -12.78 13.62 1.98
CA THR A 131 -13.39 14.63 1.11
C THR A 131 -12.76 14.69 -0.28
N GLU A 132 -13.56 15.08 -1.27
CA GLU A 132 -13.09 15.33 -2.64
C GLU A 132 -11.99 16.39 -2.69
N GLN A 133 -12.05 17.39 -1.79
CA GLN A 133 -11.04 18.43 -1.69
C GLN A 133 -9.68 17.88 -1.24
N GLU A 134 -9.67 17.02 -0.22
CA GLU A 134 -8.46 16.31 0.21
C GLU A 134 -7.93 15.42 -0.92
N ALA A 135 -8.83 14.74 -1.65
CA ALA A 135 -8.43 13.87 -2.76
C ALA A 135 -7.80 14.67 -3.89
N THR A 136 -8.35 15.84 -4.21
CA THR A 136 -7.83 16.77 -5.22
C THR A 136 -6.46 17.31 -4.81
N ALA A 137 -6.28 17.64 -3.53
CA ALA A 137 -4.99 18.08 -3.00
C ALA A 137 -3.94 16.96 -3.09
N PHE A 138 -4.30 15.75 -2.63
CA PHE A 138 -3.44 14.58 -2.69
C PHE A 138 -3.05 14.22 -4.13
N GLN A 139 -4.02 14.16 -5.04
CA GLN A 139 -3.80 13.96 -6.48
C GLN A 139 -2.83 15.02 -7.03
N SER A 140 -3.04 16.31 -6.72
CA SER A 140 -2.17 17.39 -7.21
C SER A 140 -0.72 17.25 -6.74
N ASP A 141 -0.49 16.77 -5.52
CA ASP A 141 0.84 16.65 -4.93
C ASP A 141 1.58 15.38 -5.40
N PHE A 142 0.86 14.28 -5.66
CA PHE A 142 1.48 12.98 -5.94
C PHE A 142 1.32 12.47 -7.37
N ASP A 143 0.19 12.75 -8.03
CA ASP A 143 -0.14 12.24 -9.37
C ASP A 143 -1.27 13.06 -10.05
N PRO A 144 -0.95 14.22 -10.66
CA PRO A 144 -1.97 15.13 -11.21
C PRO A 144 -2.86 14.54 -12.32
N ASP A 145 -2.42 13.44 -12.92
CA ASP A 145 -3.14 12.74 -14.01
C ASP A 145 -3.95 11.54 -13.51
N ALA A 146 -3.88 11.20 -12.22
CA ALA A 146 -4.69 10.12 -11.63
C ALA A 146 -6.16 10.50 -11.57
N GLN A 147 -7.08 9.53 -11.60
CA GLN A 147 -8.50 9.79 -11.42
C GLN A 147 -8.87 9.76 -9.94
N ILE A 148 -9.91 10.50 -9.57
CA ILE A 148 -10.50 10.46 -8.22
C ILE A 148 -11.85 9.76 -8.37
N VAL A 149 -12.06 8.73 -7.55
CA VAL A 149 -13.32 7.98 -7.50
C VAL A 149 -13.90 8.01 -6.10
N GLU A 150 -15.22 8.10 -5.99
CA GLU A 150 -15.96 7.91 -4.75
C GLU A 150 -16.13 6.41 -4.47
N VAL A 151 -15.85 6.01 -3.23
CA VAL A 151 -15.92 4.62 -2.80
C VAL A 151 -16.78 4.44 -1.56
N GLU A 152 -17.43 3.29 -1.47
CA GLU A 152 -18.20 2.85 -0.31
C GLU A 152 -17.51 1.63 0.35
N TYR A 153 -17.43 1.64 1.68
CA TYR A 153 -16.76 0.58 2.45
C TYR A 153 -17.48 0.28 3.76
N SER A 154 -17.17 -0.86 4.38
CA SER A 154 -17.82 -1.29 5.62
C SER A 154 -17.08 -0.82 6.89
N VAL A 155 -15.76 -0.92 6.88
CA VAL A 155 -14.87 -0.56 7.99
C VAL A 155 -13.75 0.32 7.46
N GLY A 156 -13.54 1.46 8.11
CA GLY A 156 -12.46 2.38 7.81
C GLY A 156 -11.80 2.88 9.09
N VAL A 157 -10.48 2.98 9.10
CA VAL A 157 -9.70 3.59 10.18
C VAL A 157 -8.98 4.81 9.63
N LYS A 158 -9.13 5.95 10.29
CA LYS A 158 -8.42 7.18 9.96
C LYS A 158 -7.06 7.19 10.66
N ALA A 159 -5.99 7.49 9.94
CA ALA A 159 -4.64 7.56 10.47
C ALA A 159 -3.80 8.62 9.75
N ASP A 160 -2.75 9.11 10.40
CA ASP A 160 -1.92 10.21 9.89
C ASP A 160 -0.69 9.69 9.14
N MET A 161 -0.61 9.98 7.84
CA MET A 161 0.49 9.58 6.97
C MET A 161 1.83 10.23 7.36
N ASP A 162 1.82 11.37 8.05
CA ASP A 162 3.05 12.04 8.48
C ASP A 162 3.89 11.17 9.44
N LEU A 163 3.24 10.22 10.10
CA LEU A 163 3.85 9.25 11.01
C LEU A 163 4.50 8.06 10.30
N LEU A 164 4.36 7.89 8.98
CA LEU A 164 4.91 6.74 8.25
C LEU A 164 6.42 6.86 8.00
N SER A 165 7.19 7.04 9.07
CA SER A 165 8.64 7.17 9.04
C SER A 165 9.30 6.50 10.26
N CYS A 166 10.60 6.22 10.19
CA CYS A 166 11.35 5.85 11.38
C CYS A 166 12.79 6.40 11.30
N GLN A 167 13.19 7.23 12.26
CA GLN A 167 14.57 7.66 12.42
C GLN A 167 15.41 6.61 13.17
N SER A 168 14.75 5.80 14.00
CA SER A 168 15.32 4.66 14.70
C SER A 168 14.23 3.61 14.95
N PHE A 169 14.60 2.40 15.37
CA PHE A 169 13.60 1.37 15.69
C PHE A 169 12.68 1.79 16.85
N ALA A 170 13.22 2.44 17.89
CA ALA A 170 12.42 2.92 19.02
C ALA A 170 11.45 4.03 18.61
N ASP A 171 11.89 4.93 17.73
CA ASP A 171 11.06 5.96 17.11
C ASP A 171 9.96 5.33 16.23
N GLY A 172 10.30 4.31 15.44
CA GLY A 172 9.32 3.57 14.62
C GLY A 172 8.23 2.90 15.44
N LEU A 173 8.57 2.29 16.58
CA LEU A 173 7.57 1.75 17.50
C LEU A 173 6.65 2.84 18.05
N HIS A 174 7.22 4.00 18.43
CA HIS A 174 6.43 5.12 18.91
C HIS A 174 5.48 5.66 17.82
N GLN A 175 6.00 5.93 16.62
CA GLN A 175 5.20 6.43 15.50
C GLN A 175 4.09 5.44 15.11
N ALA A 176 4.39 4.13 15.08
CA ALA A 176 3.38 3.10 14.82
C ALA A 176 2.27 3.09 15.88
N THR A 177 2.60 3.18 17.17
CA THR A 177 1.58 3.27 18.23
C THR A 177 0.73 4.53 18.10
N THR A 178 1.35 5.69 17.84
CA THR A 178 0.64 6.96 17.62
C THR A 178 -0.29 6.88 16.40
N TYR A 179 0.20 6.30 15.31
CA TYR A 179 -0.55 6.09 14.06
C TYR A 179 -1.79 5.23 14.28
N TRP A 180 -1.63 4.08 14.95
CA TRP A 180 -2.76 3.17 15.21
C TRP A 180 -3.72 3.67 16.28
N ASN A 181 -3.31 4.61 17.14
CA ASN A 181 -4.22 5.34 18.02
C ASN A 181 -5.07 6.40 17.28
N GLY A 182 -4.75 6.70 16.02
CA GLY A 182 -5.40 7.79 15.27
C GLY A 182 -5.02 9.18 15.78
N GLU A 183 -3.84 9.31 16.39
CA GLU A 183 -3.33 10.59 16.89
C GLU A 183 -2.56 11.32 15.78
N PRO A 184 -2.62 12.66 15.72
CA PRO A 184 -1.87 13.44 14.75
C PRO A 184 -0.37 13.47 15.11
N GLY A 185 0.50 13.36 14.11
CA GLY A 185 1.94 13.51 14.19
C GLY A 185 2.42 14.97 14.07
N SER A 186 1.57 15.87 13.58
CA SER A 186 1.87 17.29 13.39
C SER A 186 0.64 18.19 13.67
N ASP A 187 0.82 19.51 13.63
CA ASP A 187 -0.28 20.48 13.76
C ASP A 187 -1.17 20.54 12.50
N ASP A 188 -0.68 20.03 11.37
CA ASP A 188 -1.35 20.01 10.06
C ASP A 188 -1.18 18.63 9.39
N PRO A 189 -1.81 17.58 9.95
CA PRO A 189 -1.57 16.18 9.58
C PRO A 189 -2.14 15.82 8.21
N THR A 190 -1.45 14.90 7.52
CA THR A 190 -1.91 14.31 6.26
C THR A 190 -2.73 13.05 6.53
N TRP A 191 -4.05 13.19 6.64
CA TRP A 191 -4.92 12.05 6.95
C TRP A 191 -5.14 11.10 5.77
N GLU A 192 -5.17 9.80 6.08
CA GLU A 192 -5.67 8.73 5.21
C GLU A 192 -6.76 7.90 5.93
N ILE A 193 -7.57 7.19 5.14
CA ILE A 193 -8.52 6.19 5.59
C ILE A 193 -8.07 4.82 5.07
N LEU A 194 -7.85 3.88 5.97
CA LEU A 194 -7.57 2.49 5.69
C LEU A 194 -8.90 1.74 5.62
N MET A 195 -9.37 1.49 4.41
CA MET A 195 -10.64 0.84 4.13
C MET A 195 -10.44 -0.67 4.02
N GLN A 196 -11.20 -1.42 4.82
CA GLN A 196 -11.19 -2.88 4.76
C GLN A 196 -11.96 -3.36 3.53
N PRO A 197 -11.38 -4.27 2.71
CA PRO A 197 -12.08 -4.87 1.58
C PRO A 197 -13.27 -5.74 2.02
N PRO A 198 -14.28 -5.92 1.14
CA PRO A 198 -14.40 -5.29 -0.17
C PRO A 198 -14.72 -3.79 -0.08
N VAL A 199 -14.21 -3.02 -1.05
CA VAL A 199 -14.52 -1.59 -1.23
C VAL A 199 -15.14 -1.40 -2.61
N GLU A 200 -16.30 -0.77 -2.69
CA GLU A 200 -17.07 -0.59 -3.94
C GLU A 200 -16.85 0.80 -4.51
N VAL A 201 -16.61 0.91 -5.81
CA VAL A 201 -16.54 2.19 -6.53
C VAL A 201 -17.96 2.61 -6.90
N ILE A 202 -18.39 3.79 -6.46
CA ILE A 202 -19.78 4.24 -6.60
C ILE A 202 -19.96 5.49 -7.47
N GLY A 203 -18.90 6.26 -7.74
CA GLY A 203 -18.99 7.53 -8.45
C GLY A 203 -17.66 8.05 -8.96
#